data_AF-A0A918EE44-F1
#
_entry.id   AF-A0A918EE44-F1
#
_cell.length_a   1.000
_cell.length_b   1.000
_cell.length_c   1.000
_cell.angle_alpha   90.00
_cell.angle_beta   90.00
_cell.angle_gamma   90.00
#
_symmetry.space_group_name_H-M   'P 1'
#
loop_
_entity.id
_entity.type
_entity.pdbx_description
1 polymer ?
#
loop_
_entity_poly.entity_id
_entity_poly.type
_entity_poly.pdbx_seq_one_letter_code
_entity_poly.pdbx_strand_id
1 'polypeptide(L)' 'MLAGPVLDQEILLTADLDMALIPRARYDFDPVGHYARPDIFRLHVDTTDRRAVRTSDSPSASPSADSPTTSLGHRP' A
#
# COMPACT_ATOMS: atom_id res chain seq x y z
N MET A 1 -26.47 1.99 -22.53
CA MET A 1 -25.31 2.85 -22.84
C MET A 1 -25.53 4.15 -22.08
N LEU A 2 -24.61 4.55 -21.19
CA LEU A 2 -24.81 5.71 -20.31
C LEU A 2 -24.01 6.95 -20.78
N ALA A 3 -22.82 6.74 -21.34
CA ALA A 3 -22.11 7.72 -22.15
C ALA A 3 -21.36 6.95 -23.27
N GLY A 4 -21.43 7.44 -24.50
CA GLY A 4 -20.85 6.78 -25.68
C GLY A 4 -19.36 7.07 -25.83
N PRO A 5 -18.65 6.33 -26.70
CA PRO A 5 -17.28 6.65 -27.04
C PRO A 5 -17.21 7.99 -27.79
N VAL A 6 -16.27 8.86 -27.41
CA VAL A 6 -15.98 10.12 -28.11
C VAL A 6 -14.54 10.07 -28.60
N LEU A 7 -14.35 10.32 -29.90
CA LEU A 7 -13.06 10.34 -30.57
C LEU A 7 -12.80 11.73 -31.15
N ASP A 8 -11.55 12.18 -31.07
CA ASP A 8 -11.03 13.40 -31.70
C ASP A 8 -11.67 14.73 -31.24
N GLN A 9 -12.15 14.82 -29.99
CA GLN A 9 -12.79 16.02 -29.45
C GLN A 9 -12.58 16.16 -27.93
N GLU A 10 -12.47 17.40 -27.46
CA GLU A 10 -12.47 17.73 -26.03
C GLU A 10 -13.91 17.87 -25.53
N ILE A 11 -14.29 17.06 -24.54
CA ILE A 11 -15.65 17.04 -23.97
C ILE A 11 -15.64 16.60 -22.51
N LEU A 12 -16.58 17.11 -21.72
CA LEU A 12 -16.91 16.58 -20.40
C LEU A 12 -18.02 15.52 -20.52
N LEU A 13 -17.69 14.25 -20.34
CA LEU A 13 -18.67 13.16 -20.28
C LEU A 13 -19.17 12.98 -18.85
N THR A 14 -20.50 12.97 -18.70
CA THR A 14 -21.18 12.67 -17.42
C THR A 14 -22.20 11.56 -17.65
N ALA A 15 -22.49 10.80 -16.60
CA ALA A 15 -23.47 9.72 -16.61
C ALA A 15 -23.98 9.48 -15.20
N ASP A 16 -25.28 9.21 -15.08
CA ASP A 16 -25.88 8.77 -13.82
C ASP A 16 -25.64 7.28 -13.61
N LEU A 17 -25.22 6.93 -12.40
CA LEU A 17 -24.97 5.54 -12.00
C LEU A 17 -25.99 5.11 -10.96
N ASP A 18 -26.81 4.11 -11.31
CA ASP A 18 -27.66 3.43 -10.34
C ASP A 18 -26.87 2.34 -9.61
N MET A 19 -26.48 2.64 -8.37
CA MET A 19 -25.72 1.72 -7.51
C MET A 19 -26.52 0.47 -7.12
N ALA A 20 -27.86 0.50 -7.22
CA ALA A 20 -28.70 -0.66 -6.94
C ALA A 20 -28.54 -1.78 -8.00
N LEU A 21 -27.91 -1.49 -9.14
CA LEU A 21 -27.61 -2.49 -10.16
C LEU A 21 -26.44 -3.40 -9.77
N ILE A 22 -25.53 -2.94 -8.91
CA ILE A 22 -24.35 -3.72 -8.46
C ILE A 22 -24.75 -5.04 -7.78
N PRO A 23 -25.64 -5.06 -6.75
CA PRO A 23 -26.04 -6.32 -6.14
C PRO A 23 -26.80 -7.22 -7.13
N ARG A 24 -27.59 -6.65 -8.06
CA ARG A 24 -28.28 -7.41 -9.12
C ARG A 24 -27.29 -8.12 -10.04
N ALA A 25 -26.27 -7.41 -10.53
CA ALA A 25 -25.24 -7.99 -11.38
C ALA A 25 -24.44 -9.08 -10.68
N ARG A 26 -24.21 -8.95 -9.36
CA ARG A 26 -23.56 -10.01 -8.56
C ARG A 26 -24.41 -11.28 -8.43
N TYR A 27 -25.75 -11.18 -8.43
CA TYR A 27 -26.60 -12.39 -8.47
C TYR A 27 -26.39 -13.18 -9.76
N ASP A 28 -26.22 -12.50 -10.88
CA ASP A 28 -25.96 -13.15 -12.17
C ASP A 28 -24.53 -13.71 -12.25
N PHE A 29 -23.54 -12.99 -11.68
CA PHE A 29 -22.14 -13.41 -11.69
C PHE A 29 -21.32 -12.84 -10.51
N ASP A 30 -20.88 -13.72 -9.60
CA ASP A 30 -20.05 -13.37 -8.45
C ASP A 30 -18.80 -14.28 -8.34
N PRO A 31 -17.71 -13.97 -9.08
CA PRO A 31 -16.54 -14.84 -9.18
C PRO A 31 -15.69 -14.92 -7.90
N VAL A 32 -15.82 -13.95 -7.00
CA VAL A 32 -15.09 -13.92 -5.72
C VAL A 32 -15.96 -14.34 -4.53
N GLY A 33 -17.26 -14.61 -4.74
CA GLY A 33 -18.19 -15.10 -3.73
C GLY A 33 -18.76 -16.47 -4.11
N HIS A 34 -20.04 -16.56 -4.51
CA HIS A 34 -20.73 -17.86 -4.72
C HIS A 34 -19.97 -18.80 -5.67
N TYR A 35 -19.39 -18.25 -6.75
CA TYR A 35 -18.69 -19.05 -7.75
C TYR A 35 -17.21 -19.30 -7.37
N ALA A 36 -16.74 -18.75 -6.25
CA ALA A 36 -15.39 -18.99 -5.80
C ALA A 36 -15.22 -20.46 -5.38
N ARG A 37 -14.14 -21.09 -5.85
CA ARG A 37 -13.72 -22.43 -5.46
C ARG A 37 -12.42 -22.37 -4.65
N PRO A 38 -12.47 -21.92 -3.38
CA PRO A 38 -11.29 -21.76 -2.53
C PRO A 38 -10.60 -23.08 -2.17
N ASP A 39 -11.26 -24.21 -2.47
CA ASP A 39 -10.72 -25.56 -2.42
C ASP A 39 -9.84 -25.91 -3.63
N ILE A 40 -10.00 -25.21 -4.77
CA ILE A 40 -9.17 -25.40 -5.97
C ILE A 40 -8.11 -24.31 -6.07
N PHE A 41 -8.52 -23.04 -6.00
CA PHE A 41 -7.63 -21.90 -6.23
C PHE A 41 -7.65 -20.92 -5.06
N ARG A 42 -6.47 -20.37 -4.75
CA ARG A 42 -6.30 -19.26 -3.81
C ARG A 42 -5.30 -18.26 -4.38
N LEU A 43 -5.66 -16.98 -4.34
CA LEU A 43 -4.77 -15.88 -4.69
C LEU A 43 -4.19 -15.29 -3.40
N HIS A 44 -2.87 -15.22 -3.31
CA HIS A 44 -2.16 -14.50 -2.25
C HIS A 44 -1.52 -13.24 -2.84
N VAL A 45 -1.77 -12.09 -2.21
CA VAL A 45 -1.20 -10.81 -2.62
C VAL A 45 -0.26 -10.34 -1.52
N ASP A 46 1.00 -10.07 -1.88
CA ASP A 46 1.97 -9.42 -1.01
C ASP A 46 1.86 -7.91 -1.20
N THR A 47 1.31 -7.22 -0.20
CA THR A 47 1.10 -5.77 -0.22
C THR A 47 2.22 -5.00 0.48
N THR A 48 3.36 -5.65 0.78
CA THR A 48 4.49 -4.96 1.39
C THR A 48 5.11 -3.93 0.45
N ASP A 49 5.59 -2.81 1.00
CA ASP A 49 6.29 -1.77 0.23
C ASP A 49 7.60 -2.33 -0.33
N ARG A 50 7.68 -2.49 -1.65
CA ARG A 50 8.86 -2.99 -2.36
C ARG A 50 9.65 -1.83 -2.94
N ARG A 51 10.35 -1.10 -2.07
CA ARG A 51 11.22 0.00 -2.48
C ARG A 51 12.36 -0.50 -3.38
N ALA A 52 12.50 0.13 -4.54
CA ALA A 52 13.59 -0.15 -5.47
C ALA A 52 14.97 0.19 -4.89
N VAL A 53 15.05 1.17 -3.97
CA VAL A 53 16.29 1.58 -3.32
C VAL A 53 16.07 1.70 -1.81
N ARG A 54 17.00 1.12 -1.03
CA ARG A 54 17.09 1.28 0.42
C ARG A 54 18.31 2.13 0.74
N THR A 55 18.12 3.28 1.36
CA THR A 55 19.21 4.13 1.85
C THR A 55 19.50 3.74 3.30
N SER A 56 20.71 3.24 3.57
CA SER A 56 21.21 3.12 4.93
C SER A 56 21.82 4.46 5.33
N ASP A 57 21.09 5.24 6.12
CA ASP A 57 21.71 6.38 6.80
C ASP A 57 22.38 5.83 8.06
N SER A 58 23.69 5.58 7.97
CA SER A 58 24.50 5.27 9.14
C SER A 58 24.70 6.57 9.89
N PRO A 59 24.28 6.70 11.17
CA PRO A 59 24.73 7.84 11.96
C PRO A 59 26.25 7.68 12.09
N SER A 60 26.98 8.51 11.35
CA SER A 60 28.42 8.70 11.49
C SER A 60 28.67 9.30 12.88
N ALA A 61 28.70 8.46 13.90
CA ALA A 61 29.23 8.82 15.20
C ALA A 61 30.74 8.56 15.20
N SER A 62 31.52 9.63 15.03
CA SER A 62 32.93 9.74 15.43
C SER A 62 33.44 11.17 15.16
N PRO A 63 34.52 11.65 15.79
CA PRO A 63 34.96 11.45 17.17
C PRO A 63 35.47 12.78 17.81
N SER A 64 35.49 12.95 19.13
CA SER A 64 36.42 13.80 19.93
C SER A 64 35.79 14.05 21.32
N ALA A 65 36.39 13.50 22.38
CA ALA A 65 37.52 14.03 23.15
C ALA A 65 37.08 15.08 24.17
N ASP A 66 36.88 14.62 25.40
CA ASP A 66 37.50 15.25 26.57
C ASP A 66 37.44 14.29 27.77
N SER A 67 38.58 13.66 28.05
CA SER A 67 38.96 13.30 29.42
C SER A 67 39.64 14.53 30.00
N PRO A 68 39.30 14.97 31.23
CA PRO A 68 40.26 14.76 32.33
C PRO A 68 39.55 14.51 33.69
N THR A 69 39.97 13.54 34.50
CA THR A 69 40.96 13.66 35.61
C THR A 69 40.30 13.71 37.00
N THR A 70 40.45 12.59 37.71
CA THR A 70 40.89 12.45 39.12
C THR A 70 40.15 13.16 40.26
N SER A 71 39.65 12.35 41.22
CA SER A 71 39.96 12.41 42.67
C SER A 71 39.20 11.27 43.38
N LEU A 72 39.79 10.10 43.63
CA LEU A 72 40.51 9.68 44.85
C LEU A 72 39.77 9.90 46.19
N GLY A 73 39.45 8.79 46.87
CA GLY A 73 39.06 8.70 48.28
C GLY A 73 38.47 7.33 48.60
N HIS A 74 39.27 6.27 48.81
CA HIS A 74 39.81 5.83 50.11
C HIS A 74 38.71 5.68 51.20
N ARG A 75 38.12 4.47 51.32
CA ARG A 75 38.31 3.47 52.42
C ARG A 75 37.57 3.84 53.73
N PRO A 76 37.30 2.92 54.68
CA PRO A 76 37.95 1.64 55.03
C PRO A 76 37.40 0.39 54.32
#